data_AF-A0A7C4HYR4-F1
#
_entry.id   AF-A0A7C4HYR4-F1
#
_cell.length_a   1.000
_cell.length_b   1.000
_cell.length_c   1.000
_cell.angle_alpha   90.00
_cell.angle_beta   90.00
_cell.angle_gamma   90.00
#
_symmetry.space_group_name_H-M   'P 1'
#
loop_
_entity.id
_entity.type
_entity.pdbx_description
1 polymer ?
#
loop_
_entity_poly.entity_id
_entity_poly.type
_entity_poly.pdbx_seq_one_letter_code
_entity_poly.pdbx_strand_id
1 'polypeptide(L)'
;MSADDAELLKSRAEAFLRNARYLMDENEWDLAMFNLEQYCHLILKYKLLVNRGSYPRTHSLRALIRILGENNPELLAMVEDNAKLHYVARLEEAYIVSRYMPYKFEERRLGMFTVLWWRCLSRLWRRYEEKLLEHMRRFREVGAEVKHILREIDPDVREFVFGSVVRGRFTAASDIDILVVTDDLSKKYEMMVEVYRRVEAPVELHITTPEKYRSWYSRFIPVDELVEI
;
A
#
# COMPACT_ATOMS: atom_id res chain seq x y z
N MET A 1 2.08 12.63 12.91
CA MET A 1 1.18 12.07 11.87
C MET A 1 0.57 10.81 12.45
N SER A 2 -0.72 10.58 12.24
CA SER A 2 -1.44 9.42 12.78
C SER A 2 -1.19 8.15 11.93
N ALA A 3 -1.59 6.99 12.45
CA ALA A 3 -1.62 5.75 11.66
C ALA A 3 -2.53 5.90 10.42
N ASP A 4 -3.65 6.62 10.55
CA ASP A 4 -4.57 6.92 9.44
C ASP A 4 -3.89 7.72 8.32
N ASP A 5 -2.98 8.64 8.65
CA ASP A 5 -2.21 9.39 7.65
C ASP A 5 -1.28 8.48 6.85
N ALA A 6 -0.70 7.46 7.49
CA ALA A 6 0.19 6.51 6.84
C ALA A 6 -0.59 5.59 5.89
N GLU A 7 -1.73 5.08 6.32
CA GLU A 7 -2.56 4.20 5.47
C GLU A 7 -3.15 4.96 4.30
N LEU A 8 -3.59 6.21 4.51
CA LEU A 8 -4.05 7.07 3.42
C LEU A 8 -2.94 7.34 2.39
N LEU A 9 -1.70 7.55 2.84
CA LEU A 9 -0.55 7.71 1.95
C LEU A 9 -0.28 6.46 1.12
N LYS A 10 -0.31 5.28 1.76
CA LYS A 10 -0.10 3.98 1.12
C LYS A 10 -1.19 3.68 0.09
N SER A 11 -2.45 3.77 0.49
CA SER A 11 -3.62 3.54 -0.38
C SER A 11 -3.59 4.44 -1.62
N ARG A 12 -3.25 5.73 -1.45
CA ARG A 12 -3.07 6.66 -2.58
C ARG A 12 -1.91 6.25 -3.48
N ALA A 13 -0.77 5.84 -2.91
CA ALA A 13 0.36 5.38 -3.71
C ALA A 13 -0.06 4.20 -4.61
N GLU A 14 -0.75 3.21 -4.06
CA GLU A 14 -1.21 2.04 -4.81
C GLU A 14 -2.22 2.40 -5.90
N ALA A 15 -3.12 3.36 -5.64
CA ALA A 15 -4.03 3.88 -6.66
C ALA A 15 -3.26 4.51 -7.85
N PHE A 16 -2.23 5.32 -7.57
CA PHE A 16 -1.36 5.86 -8.61
C PHE A 16 -0.63 4.76 -9.39
N LEU A 17 -0.16 3.70 -8.73
CA LEU A 17 0.49 2.58 -9.40
C LEU A 17 -0.47 1.82 -10.33
N ARG A 18 -1.71 1.56 -9.86
CA ARG A 18 -2.74 0.91 -10.70
C ARG A 18 -3.07 1.75 -11.93
N ASN A 19 -3.21 3.06 -11.77
CA ASN A 19 -3.45 3.98 -12.88
C ASN A 19 -2.26 4.02 -13.85
N ALA A 20 -1.03 4.05 -13.33
CA ALA A 20 0.16 4.04 -14.17
C ALA A 20 0.18 2.80 -15.08
N ARG A 21 -0.13 1.61 -14.54
CA ARG A 21 -0.20 0.36 -15.33
C ARG A 21 -1.26 0.42 -16.42
N TYR A 22 -2.48 0.82 -16.07
CA TYR A 22 -3.57 0.97 -17.03
C TYR A 22 -3.20 1.91 -18.18
N LEU A 23 -2.57 3.04 -17.86
CA LEU A 23 -2.14 4.02 -18.87
C LEU A 23 -1.00 3.50 -19.74
N MET A 24 -0.12 2.63 -19.22
CA MET A 24 0.90 1.95 -20.04
C MET A 24 0.23 0.99 -21.03
N ASP A 25 -0.77 0.23 -20.59
CA ASP A 25 -1.51 -0.71 -21.46
C ASP A 25 -2.24 0.04 -22.60
N GLU A 26 -2.76 1.23 -22.30
CA GLU A 26 -3.39 2.12 -23.29
C GLU A 26 -2.41 2.98 -24.10
N ASN A 27 -1.09 2.80 -23.92
CA ASN A 27 -0.03 3.59 -24.56
C ASN A 27 -0.08 5.11 -24.24
N GLU A 28 -0.72 5.49 -23.14
CA GLU A 28 -0.79 6.86 -22.60
C GLU A 28 0.44 7.16 -21.70
N TRP A 29 1.61 7.14 -22.34
CA TRP A 29 2.91 7.11 -21.67
C TRP A 29 3.22 8.32 -20.77
N ASP A 30 2.84 9.52 -21.18
CA ASP A 30 3.11 10.75 -20.41
C ASP A 30 2.34 10.74 -19.09
N LEU A 31 1.07 10.33 -19.13
CA LEU A 31 0.23 10.20 -17.96
C LEU A 31 0.65 9.00 -17.10
N ALA A 32 1.08 7.91 -17.71
CA ALA A 32 1.61 6.76 -16.98
C ALA A 32 2.85 7.15 -16.15
N MET A 33 3.77 7.92 -16.75
CA MET A 33 4.96 8.41 -16.07
C MET A 33 4.65 9.39 -14.94
N PHE A 34 3.68 10.28 -15.14
CA PHE A 34 3.18 11.14 -14.07
C PHE A 34 2.63 10.32 -12.89
N ASN A 35 1.76 9.34 -13.16
CA ASN A 35 1.21 8.48 -12.11
C ASN A 35 2.32 7.69 -11.40
N LEU A 36 3.33 7.23 -12.13
CA LEU A 36 4.47 6.52 -11.55
C LEU A 36 5.31 7.44 -10.64
N GLU A 37 5.57 8.68 -11.03
CA GLU A 37 6.26 9.66 -10.19
C GLU A 37 5.47 9.95 -8.89
N GLN A 38 4.14 10.13 -8.98
CA GLN A 38 3.29 10.31 -7.80
C GLN A 38 3.30 9.10 -6.86
N TYR A 39 3.20 7.88 -7.41
CA TYR A 39 3.36 6.65 -6.63
C TYR A 39 4.68 6.65 -5.87
N CYS A 40 5.78 6.99 -6.54
CA CYS A 40 7.12 6.95 -5.93
C CYS A 40 7.27 7.98 -4.82
N HIS A 41 6.69 9.16 -5.00
CA HIS A 41 6.66 10.16 -3.95
C HIS A 41 5.92 9.68 -2.70
N LEU A 42 4.73 9.11 -2.87
CA LEU A 42 3.90 8.69 -1.76
C LEU A 42 4.47 7.46 -1.04
N ILE A 43 4.96 6.48 -1.79
CA ILE A 43 5.47 5.24 -1.19
C ILE A 43 6.78 5.46 -0.43
N LEU A 44 7.65 6.36 -0.91
CA LEU A 44 8.87 6.75 -0.18
C LEU A 44 8.53 7.53 1.09
N LYS A 45 7.53 8.44 1.04
CA LYS A 45 7.03 9.17 2.21
C LYS A 45 6.39 8.23 3.22
N TYR A 46 5.59 7.27 2.78
CA TYR A 46 5.03 6.22 3.62
C TYR A 46 6.14 5.41 4.31
N LYS A 47 7.14 4.93 3.57
CA LYS A 47 8.26 4.18 4.16
C LYS A 47 9.06 5.01 5.17
N LEU A 48 9.28 6.30 4.91
CA LEU A 48 9.93 7.20 5.86
C LEU A 48 9.06 7.44 7.10
N LEU A 49 7.76 7.59 6.93
CA LEU A 49 6.81 7.74 8.02
C LEU A 49 6.80 6.52 8.93
N VAL A 50 6.71 5.31 8.36
CA VAL A 50 6.74 4.05 9.10
C VAL A 50 8.09 3.86 9.80
N ASN A 51 9.21 4.14 9.12
CA ASN A 51 10.54 3.89 9.67
C ASN A 51 11.03 4.94 10.67
N ARG A 52 10.63 6.21 10.52
CA ARG A 52 11.18 7.36 11.27
C ARG A 52 10.13 8.22 11.97
N GLY A 53 8.84 7.85 11.88
CA GLY A 53 7.72 8.63 12.42
C GLY A 53 7.42 9.94 11.69
N SER A 54 8.20 10.29 10.66
CA SER A 54 8.01 11.52 9.86
C SER A 54 8.75 11.45 8.52
N TYR A 55 8.40 12.34 7.59
CA TYR A 55 9.14 12.56 6.34
C TYR A 55 9.34 14.05 6.07
N PRO A 56 10.39 14.45 5.34
CA PRO A 56 10.63 15.85 5.00
C PRO A 56 9.58 16.38 4.03
N ARG A 57 9.24 17.67 4.16
CA ARG A 57 8.40 18.38 3.18
C ARG A 57 9.19 18.70 1.92
N THR A 58 9.38 17.69 1.08
CA THR A 58 10.09 17.80 -0.20
C THR A 58 9.29 17.16 -1.33
N HIS A 59 9.44 17.73 -2.52
CA HIS A 59 9.00 17.18 -3.80
C HIS A 59 10.18 16.64 -4.61
N SER A 60 11.33 16.36 -3.97
CA SER A 60 12.43 15.65 -4.62
C SER A 60 12.44 14.17 -4.24
N LEU A 61 12.28 13.31 -5.25
CA LEU A 61 12.50 11.88 -5.13
C LEU A 61 13.94 11.61 -4.68
N ARG A 62 14.93 12.34 -5.22
CA ARG A 62 16.33 12.17 -4.81
C ARG A 62 16.54 12.38 -3.32
N ALA A 63 15.94 13.41 -2.74
CA ALA A 63 16.05 13.69 -1.31
C ALA A 63 15.42 12.56 -0.47
N LEU A 64 14.23 12.11 -0.85
CA LEU A 64 13.54 11.01 -0.16
C LEU A 64 14.33 9.70 -0.25
N ILE A 65 14.89 9.39 -1.43
CA ILE A 65 15.71 8.20 -1.67
C ILE A 65 16.98 8.24 -0.83
N ARG A 66 17.69 9.37 -0.74
CA ARG A 66 18.91 9.47 0.08
C ARG A 66 18.64 9.20 1.56
N ILE A 67 17.58 9.80 2.11
CA ILE A 67 17.22 9.62 3.51
C ILE A 67 16.79 8.18 3.78
N LEU A 68 15.96 7.59 2.92
CA LEU A 68 15.54 6.19 3.09
C LEU A 68 16.69 5.20 2.82
N GLY A 69 17.62 5.59 1.95
CA GLY A 69 18.77 4.82 1.50
C GLY A 69 19.94 4.74 2.49
N GLU A 70 19.94 5.51 3.59
CA GLU A 70 20.99 5.47 4.62
C GLU A 70 21.29 4.03 5.11
N ASN A 71 20.27 3.17 5.16
CA ASN A 71 20.40 1.75 5.54
C ASN A 71 20.07 0.79 4.38
N ASN A 72 20.04 1.27 3.14
CA ASN A 72 19.70 0.48 1.95
C ASN A 72 20.60 0.89 0.77
N PRO A 73 21.79 0.27 0.64
CA PRO A 73 22.75 0.61 -0.41
C PRO A 73 22.22 0.45 -1.84
N GLU A 74 21.31 -0.48 -2.09
CA GLU A 74 20.70 -0.67 -3.42
C GLU A 74 19.79 0.51 -3.77
N LEU A 75 19.00 1.00 -2.81
CA LEU A 75 18.18 2.19 -2.97
C LEU A 75 19.05 3.46 -3.11
N LEU A 76 20.10 3.59 -2.30
CA LEU A 76 21.00 4.73 -2.36
C LEU A 76 21.75 4.80 -3.71
N ALA A 77 22.12 3.65 -4.27
CA ALA A 77 22.72 3.56 -5.60
C ALA A 77 21.83 4.16 -6.70
N MET A 78 20.51 4.25 -6.52
CA MET A 78 19.61 4.89 -7.51
C MET A 78 19.90 6.38 -7.73
N VAL A 79 20.56 7.03 -6.76
CA VAL A 79 20.84 8.47 -6.77
C VAL A 79 22.32 8.82 -6.66
N GLU A 80 23.18 7.81 -6.47
CA GLU A 80 24.65 7.95 -6.43
C GLU A 80 25.32 7.35 -7.67
N ASP A 81 24.75 6.31 -8.27
CA ASP A 81 25.25 5.73 -9.51
C ASP A 81 24.79 6.58 -10.70
N ASN A 82 25.73 7.18 -11.43
CA ASN A 82 25.44 7.99 -12.62
C ASN A 82 24.63 7.21 -13.68
N ALA A 83 24.84 5.89 -13.78
CA ALA A 83 24.10 5.03 -14.70
C ALA A 83 22.69 4.67 -14.20
N LYS A 84 22.31 5.07 -12.98
CA LYS A 84 20.95 4.91 -12.44
C LYS A 84 20.25 6.24 -12.17
N LEU A 85 21.01 7.30 -11.89
CA LEU A 85 20.51 8.63 -11.56
C LEU A 85 19.61 9.20 -12.66
N HIS A 86 19.93 8.94 -13.93
CA HIS A 86 19.10 9.37 -15.06
C HIS A 86 17.69 8.78 -15.00
N TYR A 87 17.50 7.64 -14.31
CA TYR A 87 16.16 7.10 -14.13
C TYR A 87 15.32 7.98 -13.20
N VAL A 88 15.90 8.36 -12.06
CA VAL A 88 15.23 9.23 -11.07
C VAL A 88 14.99 10.63 -11.64
N ALA A 89 15.95 11.18 -12.39
CA ALA A 89 15.81 12.49 -13.02
C ALA A 89 14.63 12.54 -14.00
N ARG A 90 14.47 11.53 -14.86
CA ARG A 90 13.34 11.48 -15.82
C ARG A 90 11.97 11.33 -15.16
N LEU A 91 11.88 10.68 -13.99
CA LEU A 91 10.62 10.65 -13.24
C LEU A 91 10.27 12.03 -12.69
N GLU A 92 11.22 12.73 -12.07
CA GLU A 92 10.99 14.10 -11.61
C GLU A 92 10.64 15.04 -12.77
N GLU A 93 11.23 14.83 -13.96
CA GLU A 93 10.87 15.57 -15.18
C GLU A 93 9.47 15.23 -15.71
N ALA A 94 8.96 14.01 -15.49
CA ALA A 94 7.66 13.59 -15.99
C ALA A 94 6.52 14.51 -15.53
N TYR A 95 6.62 15.07 -14.32
CA TYR A 95 5.69 16.07 -13.78
C TYR A 95 5.60 17.33 -14.64
N ILE A 96 6.74 17.77 -15.20
CA ILE A 96 6.86 18.99 -16.00
C ILE A 96 6.51 18.68 -17.47
N VAL A 97 7.05 17.59 -17.99
CA VAL A 97 6.87 17.19 -19.40
C VAL A 97 5.39 16.90 -19.70
N SER A 98 4.72 16.11 -18.85
CA SER A 98 3.33 15.69 -19.07
C SER A 98 2.30 16.83 -19.07
N ARG A 99 2.64 18.00 -18.50
CA ARG A 99 1.68 19.11 -18.32
C ARG A 99 2.05 20.40 -19.02
N TYR A 100 3.32 20.64 -19.30
CA TYR A 100 3.77 21.95 -19.78
C TYR A 100 4.55 21.89 -21.10
N MET A 101 4.92 20.70 -21.59
CA MET A 101 5.77 20.57 -22.77
C MET A 101 5.02 20.00 -23.97
N PRO A 102 5.18 20.56 -25.18
CA PRO A 102 4.47 20.12 -26.39
C PRO A 102 5.18 18.94 -27.08
N TYR A 103 5.73 17.99 -26.32
CA TYR A 103 6.34 16.76 -26.84
C TYR A 103 5.92 15.56 -26.00
N LYS A 104 5.61 14.44 -26.69
CA LYS A 104 5.22 13.17 -26.06
C LYS A 104 6.43 12.27 -25.85
N PHE A 105 6.46 11.50 -24.78
CA PHE A 105 7.45 10.44 -24.66
C PHE A 105 7.17 9.32 -25.68
N GLU A 106 8.20 8.93 -26.46
CA GLU A 106 8.14 7.78 -27.37
C GLU A 106 8.38 6.45 -26.63
N GLU A 107 7.61 5.41 -26.98
CA GLU A 107 7.67 4.03 -26.45
C GLU A 107 9.11 3.48 -26.36
N ARG A 108 9.94 3.67 -27.40
CA ARG A 108 11.35 3.19 -27.42
C ARG A 108 12.24 3.81 -26.34
N ARG A 109 12.01 5.07 -25.97
CA ARG A 109 12.81 5.74 -24.92
C ARG A 109 12.33 5.36 -23.51
N LEU A 110 11.13 4.79 -23.40
CA LEU A 110 10.50 4.38 -22.16
C LEU A 110 10.62 2.88 -21.89
N GLY A 111 10.66 2.02 -22.91
CA GLY A 111 10.72 0.57 -22.74
C GLY A 111 11.95 0.12 -21.95
N MET A 112 13.14 0.68 -22.23
CA MET A 112 14.34 0.34 -21.47
C MET A 112 14.35 0.98 -20.07
N PHE A 113 13.77 2.17 -19.93
CA PHE A 113 13.60 2.87 -18.67
C PHE A 113 12.69 2.10 -17.72
N THR A 114 11.48 1.78 -18.16
CA THR A 114 10.48 1.04 -17.39
C THR A 114 10.98 -0.35 -17.05
N VAL A 115 11.66 -1.07 -17.94
CA VAL A 115 12.20 -2.41 -17.65
C VAL A 115 13.32 -2.39 -16.60
N LEU A 116 14.29 -1.47 -16.70
CA LEU A 116 15.39 -1.37 -15.72
C LEU A 116 14.92 -0.81 -14.39
N TRP A 117 14.03 0.19 -14.41
CA TRP A 117 13.45 0.75 -13.20
C TRP A 117 12.49 -0.23 -12.53
N TRP A 118 11.67 -0.94 -13.31
CA TRP A 118 10.86 -2.08 -12.85
C TRP A 118 11.75 -3.18 -12.30
N ARG A 119 12.94 -3.49 -12.84
CA ARG A 119 13.87 -4.46 -12.23
C ARG A 119 14.45 -3.99 -10.89
N CYS A 120 14.82 -2.72 -10.75
CA CYS A 120 15.33 -2.18 -9.49
C CYS A 120 14.22 -2.05 -8.43
N LEU A 121 13.07 -1.50 -8.80
CA LEU A 121 11.91 -1.46 -7.93
C LEU A 121 11.40 -2.85 -7.64
N SER A 122 11.21 -3.73 -8.62
CA SER A 122 10.75 -5.10 -8.37
C SER A 122 11.67 -5.87 -7.44
N ARG A 123 12.97 -5.57 -7.33
CA ARG A 123 13.85 -6.19 -6.32
C ARG A 123 13.62 -5.63 -4.91
N LEU A 124 13.55 -4.31 -4.76
CA LEU A 124 13.22 -3.65 -3.49
C LEU A 124 11.78 -3.96 -3.03
N TRP A 125 10.89 -4.05 -4.00
CA TRP A 125 9.48 -4.37 -3.90
C TRP A 125 9.31 -5.87 -3.67
N ARG A 126 10.16 -6.76 -4.22
CA ARG A 126 10.08 -8.20 -3.96
C ARG A 126 10.12 -8.51 -2.48
N ARG A 127 11.04 -7.86 -1.73
CA ARG A 127 11.15 -8.09 -0.28
C ARG A 127 9.95 -7.55 0.50
N TYR A 128 9.34 -6.47 0.02
CA TYR A 128 8.12 -5.91 0.60
C TYR A 128 6.88 -6.74 0.23
N GLU A 129 6.72 -7.11 -1.04
CA GLU A 129 5.69 -8.03 -1.53
C GLU A 129 5.81 -9.40 -0.87
N GLU A 130 7.02 -9.94 -0.69
CA GLU A 130 7.25 -11.19 0.04
C GLU A 130 6.76 -11.05 1.48
N LYS A 131 7.03 -9.91 2.14
CA LYS A 131 6.54 -9.64 3.48
C LYS A 131 5.01 -9.48 3.52
N LEU A 132 4.41 -8.76 2.57
CA LEU A 132 2.96 -8.63 2.46
C LEU A 132 2.29 -9.99 2.20
N LEU A 133 2.84 -10.77 1.26
CA LEU A 133 2.39 -12.14 0.97
C LEU A 133 2.59 -13.05 2.17
N GLU A 134 3.60 -12.84 3.00
CA GLU A 134 3.78 -13.55 4.26
C GLU A 134 2.64 -13.24 5.24
N HIS A 135 2.30 -11.96 5.43
CA HIS A 135 1.13 -11.56 6.23
C HIS A 135 -0.17 -12.20 5.70
N MET A 136 -0.37 -12.22 4.37
CA MET A 136 -1.53 -12.89 3.76
C MET A 136 -1.53 -14.40 4.03
N ARG A 137 -0.38 -15.07 3.94
CA ARG A 137 -0.26 -16.51 4.23
C ARG A 137 -0.53 -16.81 5.70
N ARG A 138 -0.18 -15.87 6.59
CA ARG A 138 -0.36 -15.94 8.04
C ARG A 138 -1.59 -15.15 8.50
N PHE A 139 -2.61 -14.99 7.64
CA PHE A 139 -3.79 -14.17 7.95
C PHE A 139 -4.49 -14.55 9.25
N ARG A 140 -4.44 -15.84 9.64
CA ARG A 140 -5.01 -16.31 10.91
C ARG A 140 -4.26 -15.75 12.12
N GLU A 141 -2.95 -15.62 12.03
CA GLU A 141 -2.13 -15.04 13.08
C GLU A 141 -2.34 -13.52 13.14
N VAL A 142 -2.43 -12.87 11.99
CA VAL A 142 -2.77 -11.43 11.89
C VAL A 142 -4.17 -11.18 12.49
N GLY A 143 -5.16 -11.99 12.15
CA GLY A 143 -6.48 -11.93 12.77
C GLY A 143 -6.39 -12.10 14.29
N ALA A 144 -5.64 -13.10 14.77
CA ALA A 144 -5.52 -13.32 16.22
C ALA A 144 -4.88 -12.13 16.96
N GLU A 145 -3.92 -11.45 16.32
CA GLU A 145 -3.33 -10.21 16.83
C GLU A 145 -4.37 -9.08 16.89
N VAL A 146 -5.12 -8.87 15.80
CA VAL A 146 -6.23 -7.90 15.72
C VAL A 146 -7.26 -8.18 16.81
N LYS A 147 -7.67 -9.43 16.97
CA LYS A 147 -8.63 -9.89 17.98
C LYS A 147 -8.19 -9.53 19.38
N HIS A 148 -6.91 -9.71 19.68
CA HIS A 148 -6.35 -9.36 20.98
C HIS A 148 -6.51 -7.87 21.26
N ILE A 149 -6.17 -7.02 20.29
CA ILE A 149 -6.29 -5.55 20.40
C ILE A 149 -7.76 -5.14 20.55
N LEU A 150 -8.66 -5.68 19.72
CA LEU A 150 -10.08 -5.33 19.76
C LEU A 150 -10.72 -5.71 21.11
N ARG A 151 -10.32 -6.84 21.70
CA ARG A 151 -10.81 -7.28 23.02
C ARG A 151 -10.35 -6.43 24.19
N GLU A 152 -9.25 -5.69 24.06
CA GLU A 152 -8.84 -4.70 25.06
C GLU A 152 -9.86 -3.53 25.11
N ILE A 153 -10.55 -3.24 23.99
CA ILE A 153 -11.49 -2.12 23.83
C ILE A 153 -12.94 -2.57 24.06
N ASP A 154 -13.30 -3.74 23.52
CA ASP A 154 -14.62 -4.36 23.64
C ASP A 154 -14.47 -5.88 23.85
N PRO A 155 -14.64 -6.38 25.09
CA PRO A 155 -14.48 -7.79 25.42
C PRO A 155 -15.42 -8.74 24.65
N ASP A 156 -16.59 -8.25 24.22
CA ASP A 156 -17.64 -9.05 23.58
C ASP A 156 -17.57 -9.01 22.04
N VAL A 157 -16.55 -8.33 21.49
CA VAL A 157 -16.36 -8.21 20.05
C VAL A 157 -16.16 -9.58 19.39
N ARG A 158 -16.84 -9.78 18.27
CA ARG A 158 -16.62 -10.92 17.38
C ARG A 158 -15.92 -10.47 16.13
N GLU A 159 -14.96 -11.25 15.66
CA GLU A 159 -14.25 -10.96 14.42
C GLU A 159 -14.25 -12.14 13.47
N PHE A 160 -14.18 -11.81 12.19
CA PHE A 160 -14.06 -12.79 11.13
C PHE A 160 -13.13 -12.27 10.05
N VAL A 161 -12.20 -13.11 9.61
CA VAL A 161 -11.44 -12.84 8.39
C VAL A 161 -12.23 -13.37 7.21
N PHE A 162 -12.33 -12.60 6.14
CA PHE A 162 -13.03 -13.00 4.93
C PHE A 162 -12.29 -12.55 3.66
N GLY A 163 -12.87 -12.84 2.50
CA GLY A 163 -12.38 -12.31 1.23
C GLY A 163 -11.21 -13.11 0.62
N SER A 164 -10.32 -12.40 -0.07
CA SER A 164 -9.34 -13.01 -0.98
C SER A 164 -8.35 -13.96 -0.28
N VAL A 165 -8.00 -13.67 0.97
CA VAL A 165 -7.09 -14.49 1.80
C VAL A 165 -7.70 -15.83 2.18
N VAL A 166 -8.98 -15.86 2.53
CA VAL A 166 -9.71 -17.09 2.85
C VAL A 166 -9.91 -17.95 1.61
N ARG A 167 -10.21 -17.33 0.46
CA ARG A 167 -10.35 -18.02 -0.83
C ARG A 167 -9.03 -18.55 -1.40
N GLY A 168 -7.89 -18.19 -0.81
CA GLY A 168 -6.55 -18.52 -1.32
C GLY A 168 -6.21 -17.84 -2.65
N ARG A 169 -6.92 -16.77 -3.02
CA ARG A 169 -6.74 -16.01 -4.27
C ARG A 169 -6.32 -14.57 -3.98
N PHE A 170 -5.24 -14.43 -3.23
CA PHE A 170 -4.69 -13.12 -2.85
C PHE A 170 -3.40 -12.81 -3.62
N THR A 171 -3.10 -11.52 -3.74
CA THR A 171 -1.85 -11.00 -4.32
C THR A 171 -1.18 -10.09 -3.31
N ALA A 172 0.03 -9.60 -3.61
CA ALA A 172 0.70 -8.61 -2.76
C ALA A 172 -0.04 -7.25 -2.70
N ALA A 173 -1.08 -7.06 -3.54
CA ALA A 173 -1.94 -5.88 -3.53
C ALA A 173 -3.31 -6.14 -2.87
N SER A 174 -3.50 -7.32 -2.28
CA SER A 174 -4.70 -7.65 -1.52
C SER A 174 -4.57 -7.16 -0.08
N ASP A 175 -5.68 -6.80 0.54
CA ASP A 175 -5.80 -6.52 1.97
C ASP A 175 -6.38 -7.75 2.71
N ILE A 176 -6.15 -7.82 4.02
CA ILE A 176 -6.79 -8.78 4.92
C ILE A 176 -8.08 -8.15 5.41
N ASP A 177 -9.21 -8.51 4.79
CA ASP A 177 -10.53 -8.05 5.19
C ASP A 177 -10.95 -8.70 6.52
N ILE A 178 -11.19 -7.86 7.54
CA ILE A 178 -11.64 -8.30 8.86
C ILE A 178 -12.99 -7.67 9.18
N LEU A 179 -14.01 -8.49 9.32
CA LEU A 179 -15.34 -8.11 9.75
C LEU A 179 -15.40 -8.11 11.28
N VAL A 180 -15.66 -6.95 11.86
CA VAL A 180 -15.75 -6.77 13.31
C VAL A 180 -17.21 -6.50 13.65
N VAL A 181 -17.77 -7.30 14.55
CA VAL A 181 -19.16 -7.24 15.00
C VAL A 181 -19.18 -6.83 16.47
N THR A 182 -19.78 -5.66 16.75
CA THR A 182 -19.89 -5.07 18.09
C THR A 182 -21.27 -4.42 18.28
N ASP A 183 -21.79 -4.45 19.50
CA ASP A 183 -23.00 -3.73 19.88
C ASP A 183 -22.76 -2.23 20.10
N ASP A 184 -21.51 -1.81 20.30
CA ASP A 184 -21.13 -0.43 20.58
C ASP A 184 -20.36 0.21 19.41
N LEU A 185 -21.11 0.76 18.45
CA LEU A 185 -20.53 1.50 17.33
C LEU A 185 -19.81 2.80 17.74
N SER A 186 -19.98 3.31 18.96
CA SER A 186 -19.27 4.51 19.39
C SER A 186 -17.75 4.27 19.48
N LYS A 187 -17.34 3.03 19.74
CA LYS A 187 -15.94 2.59 19.80
C LYS A 187 -15.32 2.29 18.43
N LYS A 188 -16.08 2.42 17.34
CA LYS A 188 -15.63 2.10 15.98
C LYS A 188 -14.28 2.73 15.64
N TYR A 189 -14.14 4.04 15.87
CA TYR A 189 -12.91 4.75 15.52
C TYR A 189 -11.74 4.39 16.41
N GLU A 190 -11.98 4.16 17.70
CA GLU A 190 -10.95 3.69 18.65
C GLU A 190 -10.38 2.34 18.23
N MET A 191 -11.24 1.39 17.87
CA MET A 191 -10.86 0.08 17.33
C MET A 191 -9.98 0.20 16.08
N MET A 192 -10.38 1.03 15.12
CA MET A 192 -9.60 1.24 13.90
C MET A 192 -8.21 1.82 14.21
N VAL A 193 -8.16 2.86 15.03
CA VAL A 193 -6.91 3.54 15.38
C VAL A 193 -5.93 2.59 16.10
N GLU A 194 -6.39 1.85 17.10
CA GLU A 194 -5.50 0.96 17.86
C GLU A 194 -5.00 -0.23 17.01
N VAL A 195 -5.85 -0.80 16.15
CA VAL A 195 -5.42 -1.87 15.24
C VAL A 195 -4.40 -1.35 14.23
N TYR A 196 -4.69 -0.25 13.53
CA TYR A 196 -3.78 0.28 12.51
C TYR A 196 -2.45 0.80 13.10
N ARG A 197 -2.43 1.18 14.38
CA ARG A 197 -1.20 1.60 15.07
C ARG A 197 -0.30 0.43 15.46
N ARG A 198 -0.88 -0.73 15.80
CA ARG A 198 -0.16 -1.87 16.40
C ARG A 198 0.13 -2.99 15.40
N VAL A 199 -0.75 -3.18 14.42
CA VAL A 199 -0.65 -4.26 13.43
C VAL A 199 0.15 -3.80 12.22
N GLU A 200 1.22 -4.53 11.90
CA GLU A 200 2.07 -4.21 10.74
C GLU A 200 1.45 -4.66 9.40
N ALA A 201 0.55 -5.65 9.44
CA ALA A 201 -0.08 -6.22 8.26
C ALA A 201 -1.12 -5.27 7.61
N PRO A 202 -1.32 -5.35 6.29
CA PRO A 202 -2.35 -4.57 5.58
C PRO A 202 -3.76 -5.13 5.89
N VAL A 203 -4.40 -4.60 6.94
CA VAL A 203 -5.74 -5.01 7.38
C VAL A 203 -6.77 -3.96 7.00
N GLU A 204 -7.94 -4.41 6.52
CA GLU A 204 -9.11 -3.55 6.30
C GLU A 204 -10.22 -3.93 7.28
N LEU A 205 -10.57 -3.02 8.19
CA LEU A 205 -11.61 -3.28 9.19
C LEU A 205 -13.00 -2.87 8.70
N HIS A 206 -13.90 -3.83 8.65
CA HIS A 206 -15.32 -3.65 8.39
C HIS A 206 -16.10 -3.76 9.71
N ILE A 207 -16.36 -2.64 10.38
CA ILE A 207 -17.05 -2.63 11.68
C ILE A 207 -18.57 -2.50 11.49
N THR A 208 -19.34 -3.42 12.09
CA THR A 208 -20.80 -3.54 11.93
C THR A 208 -21.49 -3.97 13.23
N THR A 209 -22.83 -3.90 13.26
CA THR A 209 -23.65 -4.39 14.39
C THR A 209 -24.11 -5.83 14.17
N PRO A 210 -24.48 -6.58 15.23
CA PRO A 210 -25.00 -7.94 15.09
C PRO A 210 -26.24 -8.06 14.20
N GLU A 211 -27.06 -7.01 14.13
CA GLU A 211 -28.24 -6.93 13.26
C GLU A 211 -27.85 -6.83 11.79
N LYS A 212 -26.90 -5.94 11.46
CA LYS A 212 -26.38 -5.77 10.10
C LYS A 212 -25.57 -6.98 9.64
N TYR A 213 -24.82 -7.61 10.55
CA TYR A 213 -24.14 -8.87 10.30
C TYR A 213 -25.14 -9.97 9.87
N ARG A 214 -26.21 -10.17 10.65
CA ARG A 214 -27.24 -11.19 10.37
C ARG A 214 -28.07 -10.90 9.12
N SER A 215 -28.36 -9.64 8.81
CA SER A 215 -29.27 -9.26 7.72
C SER A 215 -28.60 -9.02 6.37
N TRP A 216 -27.31 -8.66 6.36
CA TRP A 216 -26.59 -8.25 5.15
C TRP A 216 -25.40 -9.18 4.88
N TYR A 217 -24.44 -9.26 5.80
CA TYR A 217 -23.19 -9.99 5.55
C TYR A 217 -23.36 -11.50 5.40
N SER A 218 -24.26 -12.11 6.19
CA SER A 218 -24.61 -13.55 6.09
C SER A 218 -25.18 -13.97 4.72
N ARG A 219 -25.66 -13.02 3.92
CA ARG A 219 -26.26 -13.26 2.59
C ARG A 219 -25.27 -13.09 1.44
N PHE A 220 -24.22 -12.29 1.63
CA PHE A 220 -23.27 -11.94 0.58
C PHE A 220 -21.93 -12.66 0.71
N ILE A 221 -21.55 -13.09 1.91
CA ILE A 221 -20.35 -13.89 2.14
C ILE A 221 -20.80 -15.33 2.38
N PRO A 222 -20.46 -16.28 1.49
CA PRO A 222 -20.65 -17.70 1.73
C PRO A 222 -20.05 -18.11 3.08
N VAL A 223 -20.75 -18.97 3.83
CA VAL A 223 -20.33 -19.37 5.19
C VAL A 223 -18.94 -20.04 5.18
N ASP A 224 -18.58 -20.69 4.09
CA ASP A 224 -17.27 -21.30 3.83
C ASP A 224 -16.16 -20.29 3.50
N GLU A 225 -16.50 -19.02 3.29
CA GLU A 225 -15.56 -17.92 3.02
C GLU A 225 -15.38 -16.97 4.21
N LEU A 226 -15.96 -17.34 5.36
CA LEU A 226 -15.90 -16.58 6.60
C LEU A 226 -15.17 -17.41 7.66
N VAL A 227 -14.02 -16.93 8.13
CA VAL A 227 -13.23 -17.61 9.15
C VAL A 227 -13.33 -16.81 10.45
N GLU A 228 -14.05 -17.35 11.43
CA GLU A 228 -14.01 -16.83 12.80
C GLU A 228 -12.62 -17.14 13.39
N ILE A 229 -11.96 -16.10 13.86
CA ILE A 229 -10.69 -16.18 14.61
C ILE A 229 -11.03 -16.04 16.08
#